data_AF-A0A842Y2R9-F1
#
_entry.id   AF-A0A842Y2R9-F1
#
_cell.length_a   1.000
_cell.length_b   1.000
_cell.length_c   1.000
_cell.angle_alpha   90.00
_cell.angle_beta   90.00
_cell.angle_gamma   90.00
#
_symmetry.space_group_name_H-M   'P 1'
#
loop_
_entity.id
_entity.type
_entity.pdbx_description
1 polymer ?
#
loop_
_entity_poly.entity_id
_entity_poly.type
_entity_poly.pdbx_seq_one_letter_code
_entity_poly.pdbx_strand_id
1 'polypeptide(L)'
;MGCIDEMNYEILLPSSGFKECADFIKENFREVYYVPAGYKIFDSFLIGIPPIPVAVENDDVILTYVKPCHGSFVLRITSKQEVERLRTGKK
;
A
#
# COMPACT_ATOMS: atom_id res chain seq x y z
N MET A 1 3.88 9.08 15.79
CA MET A 1 3.44 10.06 14.78
C MET A 1 4.33 9.81 13.58
N GLY A 2 3.92 8.95 12.66
CA GLY A 2 4.67 8.66 11.44
C GLY A 2 3.72 8.85 10.28
N CYS A 3 3.79 10.00 9.61
CA CYS A 3 3.06 10.19 8.37
C CYS A 3 3.79 9.44 7.27
N ILE A 4 3.07 8.82 6.31
CA ILE A 4 3.68 8.24 5.11
C ILE A 4 4.52 9.30 4.35
N ASP A 5 4.14 10.58 4.44
CA ASP A 5 4.92 11.71 3.88
C ASP A 5 6.31 11.88 4.49
N GLU A 6 6.57 11.37 5.70
CA GLU A 6 7.87 11.48 6.38
C GLU A 6 8.75 10.24 6.16
N MET A 7 8.24 9.22 5.46
CA MET A 7 8.97 8.00 5.15
C MET A 7 9.72 8.13 3.84
N ASN A 8 10.81 7.37 3.69
CA ASN A 8 11.44 7.22 2.38
C ASN A 8 10.56 6.28 1.54
N TYR A 9 9.84 6.85 0.56
CA TYR A 9 8.99 6.11 -0.36
C TYR A 9 9.37 6.38 -1.81
N GLU A 10 9.12 5.40 -2.66
CA GLU A 10 9.21 5.52 -4.11
C GLU A 10 7.78 5.50 -4.69
N ILE A 11 7.51 6.37 -5.65
CA ILE A 11 6.23 6.38 -6.38
C ILE A 11 6.38 5.46 -7.59
N LEU A 12 5.65 4.34 -7.61
CA LEU A 12 5.65 3.39 -8.73
C LEU A 12 4.61 3.74 -9.79
N LEU A 13 3.46 4.26 -9.36
CA LEU A 13 2.40 4.75 -10.25
C LEU A 13 1.91 6.11 -9.74
N PRO A 14 2.11 7.19 -10.51
CA PRO A 14 1.63 8.51 -10.12
C PRO A 14 0.12 8.68 -10.44
N SER A 15 -0.56 9.48 -9.62
CA SER A 15 -1.88 10.12 -9.86
C SER A 15 -2.81 9.37 -10.83
N SER A 16 -3.29 8.19 -10.42
CA SER A 16 -4.17 7.33 -11.21
C SER A 16 -5.49 7.02 -10.47
N GLY A 17 -6.45 6.38 -11.13
CA GLY A 17 -7.70 5.95 -10.48
C GLY A 17 -7.48 4.85 -9.44
N PHE A 18 -8.41 4.71 -8.49
CA PHE A 18 -8.38 3.63 -7.48
C PHE A 18 -8.27 2.24 -8.09
N LYS A 19 -9.02 2.00 -9.17
CA LYS A 19 -9.03 0.72 -9.87
C LYS A 19 -7.67 0.46 -10.54
N GLU A 20 -7.10 1.46 -11.20
CA GLU A 20 -5.79 1.35 -11.86
C GLU A 20 -4.67 1.07 -10.86
N CYS A 21 -4.66 1.75 -9.71
CA CYS A 21 -3.69 1.48 -8.65
C CYS A 21 -3.82 0.05 -8.12
N ALA A 22 -5.06 -0.41 -7.91
CA ALA A 22 -5.32 -1.76 -7.43
C ALA A 22 -4.92 -2.82 -8.46
N ASP A 23 -5.23 -2.62 -9.74
CA ASP A 23 -4.90 -3.56 -10.82
C ASP A 23 -3.39 -3.57 -11.08
N PHE A 24 -2.71 -2.42 -11.04
CA PHE A 24 -1.25 -2.33 -11.08
C PHE A 24 -0.58 -3.20 -10.02
N ILE A 25 -1.06 -3.15 -8.77
CA ILE A 25 -0.50 -3.97 -7.69
C ILE A 25 -0.73 -5.47 -7.96
N LYS A 26 -1.91 -5.85 -8.44
CA LYS A 26 -2.24 -7.27 -8.71
C LYS A 26 -1.45 -7.86 -9.88
N GLU A 27 -1.18 -7.07 -10.90
CA GLU A 27 -0.55 -7.54 -12.14
C GLU A 27 0.98 -7.54 -12.07
N ASN A 28 1.57 -6.61 -11.30
CA ASN A 28 3.02 -6.43 -11.25
C ASN A 28 3.70 -7.17 -10.10
N PHE A 29 2.96 -7.63 -9.09
CA PHE A 29 3.52 -8.27 -7.90
C PHE A 29 2.96 -9.68 -7.68
N ARG A 30 3.83 -10.58 -7.20
CA ARG A 30 3.46 -11.98 -6.96
C ARG A 30 2.86 -12.21 -5.58
N GLU A 31 3.41 -11.56 -4.55
CA GLU A 31 2.98 -11.73 -3.17
C GLU A 31 2.00 -10.59 -2.80
N VAL A 32 0.71 -10.83 -2.98
CA VAL A 32 -0.36 -9.84 -2.76
C VAL A 32 -1.30 -10.31 -1.64
N TYR A 33 -1.47 -9.43 -0.65
CA TYR A 33 -2.40 -9.57 0.46
C TYR A 33 -3.63 -8.70 0.24
N TYR A 34 -4.79 -9.22 0.60
CA TYR A 34 -6.06 -8.53 0.48
C TYR A 34 -6.54 -8.10 1.86
N VAL A 35 -6.56 -6.80 2.11
CA VAL A 35 -6.92 -6.23 3.41
C VAL A 35 -8.28 -5.52 3.35
N PRO A 36 -9.02 -5.47 4.47
CA PRO A 36 -10.27 -4.73 4.52
C PRO A 36 -10.04 -3.21 4.43
N ALA A 37 -11.08 -2.46 4.06
CA ALA A 37 -11.05 -1.00 4.16
C ALA A 37 -10.81 -0.57 5.62
N GLY A 38 -10.00 0.47 5.83
CA GLY A 38 -9.59 0.88 7.17
C GLY A 38 -8.55 -0.03 7.83
N TYR A 39 -7.88 -0.89 7.07
CA TYR A 39 -6.68 -1.59 7.56
C TYR A 39 -5.60 -0.56 7.91
N LYS A 40 -5.01 -0.69 9.12
CA LYS A 40 -3.98 0.23 9.60
C LYS A 40 -2.60 -0.28 9.21
N ILE A 41 -1.87 0.49 8.42
CA ILE A 41 -0.50 0.19 7.99
C ILE A 41 0.33 1.47 8.07
N PHE A 42 1.57 1.39 8.54
CA PHE A 42 2.44 2.58 8.68
C PHE A 42 1.79 3.73 9.46
N ASP A 43 1.07 3.39 10.54
CA ASP A 43 0.24 4.31 11.33
C ASP A 43 -0.88 5.07 10.57
N SER A 44 -1.12 4.73 9.30
CA SER A 44 -2.15 5.30 8.44
C SER A 44 -3.24 4.28 8.12
N PHE A 45 -4.46 4.75 7.87
CA PHE A 45 -5.56 3.89 7.45
C PHE A 45 -5.62 3.83 5.93
N LEU A 46 -5.63 2.62 5.37
CA LEU A 46 -5.79 2.43 3.93
C LEU A 46 -7.21 2.79 3.50
N ILE A 47 -7.27 3.66 2.50
CA ILE A 47 -8.49 4.12 1.84
C ILE A 47 -8.51 3.52 0.44
N GLY A 48 -9.60 2.85 0.08
CA GLY A 48 -9.75 2.21 -1.22
C GLY A 48 -10.99 1.34 -1.29
N ILE A 49 -11.18 0.69 -2.44
CA ILE A 49 -12.28 -0.24 -2.67
C ILE A 49 -11.87 -1.60 -2.09
N PRO A 50 -12.55 -2.12 -1.06
CA PRO A 50 -12.22 -3.42 -0.50
C PRO A 50 -12.61 -4.56 -1.47
N PRO A 51 -11.87 -5.67 -1.49
CA PRO A 51 -10.62 -5.91 -0.76
C PRO A 51 -9.45 -5.13 -1.36
N ILE A 52 -8.72 -4.38 -0.52
CA ILE A 52 -7.61 -3.52 -0.95
C ILE A 52 -6.36 -4.40 -1.13
N PRO A 53 -5.73 -4.43 -2.32
CA PRO A 53 -4.50 -5.16 -2.52
C PRO A 53 -3.31 -4.41 -1.92
N VAL A 54 -2.48 -5.13 -1.16
CA VAL A 54 -1.20 -4.68 -0.62
C VAL A 54 -0.19 -5.75 -0.98
N ALA A 55 0.86 -5.38 -1.72
CA ALA A 55 1.89 -6.33 -2.13
C ALA A 55 3.13 -6.22 -1.25
N VAL A 56 3.89 -7.31 -1.24
CA VAL A 56 5.21 -7.40 -0.63
C VAL A 56 6.21 -7.77 -1.71
N GLU A 57 7.33 -7.07 -1.76
CA GLU A 57 8.47 -7.41 -2.60
C GLU A 57 9.75 -7.26 -1.79
N ASN A 58 10.44 -8.37 -1.51
CA ASN A 58 11.58 -8.39 -0.59
C ASN A 58 11.21 -7.86 0.81
N ASP A 59 11.76 -6.71 1.19
CA ASP A 59 11.51 -5.98 2.44
C ASP A 59 10.63 -4.74 2.22
N ASP A 60 10.05 -4.59 1.03
CA ASP A 60 9.21 -3.46 0.64
C ASP A 60 7.73 -3.82 0.69
N VAL A 61 6.93 -2.86 1.13
CA VAL A 61 5.48 -2.89 1.07
C VAL A 61 5.03 -1.98 -0.06
N ILE A 62 4.14 -2.49 -0.91
CA ILE A 62 3.54 -1.76 -2.02
C ILE A 62 2.06 -1.59 -1.76
N LEU A 63 1.61 -0.34 -1.72
CA LEU A 63 0.23 0.00 -1.36
C LEU A 63 -0.29 1.19 -2.16
N THR A 64 -1.61 1.27 -2.25
CA THR A 64 -2.27 2.47 -2.76
C THR A 64 -2.38 3.51 -1.65
N TYR A 65 -1.87 4.71 -1.91
CA TYR A 65 -1.97 5.87 -1.02
C TYR A 65 -2.77 6.97 -1.71
N VAL A 66 -3.72 7.56 -0.98
CA VAL A 66 -4.65 8.55 -1.52
C VAL A 66 -4.36 9.91 -0.92
N LYS A 67 -3.96 10.87 -1.74
CA LYS A 67 -3.92 12.29 -1.35
C LYS A 67 -5.18 12.98 -1.85
N PRO A 68 -6.02 13.58 -0.98
CA PRO A 68 -7.28 14.23 -1.38
C PRO A 68 -7.12 15.30 -2.47
N CYS A 69 -5.96 15.96 -2.49
CA CYS A 69 -5.63 17.05 -3.41
C CYS A 69 -4.95 16.59 -4.71
N HIS A 70 -4.37 15.38 -4.77
CA HIS A 70 -3.53 14.94 -5.90
C HIS A 70 -3.90 13.57 -6.46
N GLY A 71 -4.93 12.91 -5.92
CA GLY A 71 -5.38 11.60 -6.40
C GLY A 71 -4.71 10.41 -5.69
N SER A 72 -4.72 9.26 -6.35
CA SER A 72 -4.19 8.01 -5.81
C SER A 72 -2.84 7.65 -6.43
N PHE A 73 -1.97 7.10 -5.61
CA PHE A 73 -0.59 6.74 -5.94
C PHE A 73 -0.35 5.30 -5.53
N VAL A 74 0.52 4.60 -6.28
CA VAL A 74 1.11 3.36 -5.79
C VAL A 74 2.49 3.70 -5.23
N LEU A 75 2.66 3.45 -3.93
CA LEU A 75 3.91 3.70 -3.22
C LEU A 75 4.61 2.39 -2.91
N ARG A 76 5.94 2.40 -2.99
CA ARG A 76 6.83 1.39 -2.40
C ARG A 76 7.49 1.98 -1.17
N ILE A 77 7.39 1.29 -0.04
CA ILE A 77 7.93 1.72 1.25
C ILE A 77 8.71 0.56 1.87
N THR A 78 9.99 0.77 2.15
CA THR A 78 10.83 -0.25 2.79
C THR A 78 10.48 -0.40 4.27
N SER A 79 9.99 -1.57 4.67
CA SER A 79 9.72 -1.89 6.08
C SER A 79 9.58 -3.39 6.33
N LYS A 80 10.63 -3.97 6.91
CA LYS A 80 10.64 -5.36 7.38
C LYS A 80 9.51 -5.66 8.36
N GLN A 81 9.23 -4.74 9.27
CA GLN A 81 8.21 -4.92 10.30
C GLN A 81 6.80 -5.10 9.71
N GLU A 82 6.43 -4.26 8.74
CA GLU A 82 5.10 -4.34 8.12
C GLU A 82 5.01 -5.53 7.16
N VAL A 83 6.10 -5.90 6.49
CA VAL A 83 6.18 -7.15 5.71
C VAL A 83 5.93 -8.38 6.58
N GLU A 84 6.61 -8.49 7.72
CA GLU A 84 6.40 -9.59 8.66
C GLU A 84 4.97 -9.61 9.21
N ARG A 85 4.38 -8.44 9.47
CA ARG A 85 3.00 -8.32 9.94
C ARG A 85 1.98 -8.77 8.88
N LEU A 86 2.19 -8.40 7.61
CA LEU A 86 1.38 -8.87 6.48
C LEU A 86 1.48 -10.38 6.31
N ARG A 87 2.70 -10.94 6.35
CA ARG A 87 2.95 -12.39 6.24
C ARG A 87 2.37 -13.21 7.39
N THR A 88 2.38 -12.68 8.61
CA THR A 88 1.84 -13.36 9.79
C THR A 88 0.32 -13.23 9.93
N GLY A 89 -0.33 -12.39 9.10
CA GLY A 89 -1.78 -12.19 9.12
C GLY A 89 -2.31 -11.49 10.38
N LYS A 90 -1.44 -10.81 11.14
CA LYS A 90 -1.87 -10.05 12.32
C LYS A 90 -2.47 -8.71 11.89
N LYS A 91 -3.77 -8.54 12.16
CA LYS A 91 -4.52 -7.31 11.89
C LYS A 91 -4.07 -6.18 12.81
#